data_AF-A0A0K1PKY0-F1
#
_entry.id   AF-A0A0K1PKY0-F1
#
_cell.length_a   1.000
_cell.length_b   1.000
_cell.length_c   1.000
_cell.angle_alpha   90.00
_cell.angle_beta   90.00
_cell.angle_gamma   90.00
#
_symmetry.space_group_name_H-M   'P 1'
#
loop_
_entity.id
_entity.type
_entity.pdbx_description
1 polymer ?
#
loop_
_entity_poly.entity_id
_entity_poly.type
_entity_poly.pdbx_seq_one_letter_code
_entity_poly.pdbx_strand_id
1 'polypeptide(L)'
;MSLAARSSALALVVVCGCSVITGASELTIGPGDTSDDPQTQGSAVSEGGAPNKPTTGDDPGGDTPSNDGGGSTNTDASAEDGGDTDASTTDSSAPDAAACTKKKKKGQSCSLDADCCSANCFANVCEDNVVGSSCKSDANCATGNCFANFCEGRGIGSSCKSNAYCDSNNCFANFCQGNDKGSSCTTNANCTSNTCVGNFCQ
;
A
#
# COMPACT_ATOMS: atom_id res chain seq x y z
N MET A 1 -34.35 -61.34 -12.17
CA MET A 1 -33.68 -60.03 -12.17
C MET A 1 -34.34 -59.17 -11.10
N SER A 2 -33.58 -58.33 -10.40
CA SER A 2 -33.93 -57.92 -9.02
C SER A 2 -34.82 -56.69 -8.88
N LEU A 3 -35.43 -56.60 -7.69
CA LEU A 3 -36.19 -55.48 -7.10
C LEU A 3 -35.72 -54.08 -7.53
N ALA A 4 -36.70 -53.21 -7.80
CA ALA A 4 -36.50 -51.76 -7.82
C ALA A 4 -36.40 -51.21 -6.38
N ALA A 5 -35.21 -50.80 -5.96
CA ALA A 5 -34.99 -50.14 -4.68
C ALA A 5 -35.32 -48.64 -4.77
N ARG A 6 -36.39 -48.19 -4.09
CA ARG A 6 -36.72 -46.77 -3.94
C ARG A 6 -35.89 -46.21 -2.78
N SER A 7 -34.81 -45.48 -3.08
CA SER A 7 -33.99 -44.83 -2.04
C SER A 7 -34.51 -43.44 -1.73
N SER A 8 -35.12 -43.27 -0.56
CA SER A 8 -35.66 -41.98 -0.11
C SER A 8 -34.55 -41.10 0.47
N ALA A 9 -34.18 -40.03 -0.24
CA ALA A 9 -33.29 -39.01 0.30
C ALA A 9 -34.00 -38.23 1.43
N LEU A 10 -33.35 -38.15 2.59
CA LEU A 10 -33.93 -37.56 3.80
C LEU A 10 -33.89 -36.02 3.71
N ALA A 11 -35.05 -35.36 3.85
CA ALA A 11 -35.12 -33.90 3.87
C ALA A 11 -34.56 -33.35 5.19
N LEU A 12 -33.29 -32.93 5.17
CA LEU A 12 -32.62 -32.32 6.31
C LEU A 12 -33.14 -30.88 6.51
N VAL A 13 -34.18 -30.72 7.32
CA VAL A 13 -34.67 -29.39 7.72
C VAL A 13 -33.67 -28.75 8.68
N VAL A 14 -32.73 -27.97 8.12
CA VAL A 14 -31.83 -27.12 8.89
C VAL A 14 -32.64 -25.99 9.50
N VAL A 15 -32.97 -26.12 10.79
CA VAL A 15 -33.62 -25.05 11.56
C VAL A 15 -32.61 -23.94 11.81
N CYS A 16 -32.50 -23.01 10.86
CA CYS A 16 -31.69 -21.81 11.03
C CYS A 16 -32.33 -20.92 12.11
N GLY A 17 -31.55 -20.57 13.14
CA GLY A 17 -32.02 -19.86 14.32
C GLY A 17 -32.29 -18.37 14.06
N CYS A 18 -33.46 -18.04 13.51
CA CYS A 18 -33.94 -16.67 13.45
C CYS A 18 -34.34 -16.17 14.85
N SER A 19 -33.41 -15.54 15.57
CA SER A 19 -33.68 -14.81 16.80
C SER A 19 -34.62 -13.63 16.54
N VAL A 20 -35.91 -13.84 16.82
CA VAL A 20 -36.95 -12.79 16.75
C VAL A 20 -36.82 -11.79 17.89
N ILE A 21 -36.00 -10.76 17.68
CA ILE A 21 -35.97 -9.56 18.53
C ILE A 21 -37.15 -8.64 18.20
N THR A 22 -38.32 -8.97 18.76
CA THR A 22 -39.45 -8.04 18.86
C THR A 22 -39.13 -6.95 19.88
N GLY A 23 -38.64 -5.81 19.43
CA GLY A 23 -38.27 -4.66 20.26
C GLY A 23 -38.61 -3.34 19.58
N ALA A 24 -39.87 -2.92 19.66
CA ALA A 24 -40.30 -1.62 19.17
C ALA A 24 -40.04 -0.54 20.23
N SER A 25 -39.12 0.37 19.92
CA SER A 25 -38.93 1.64 20.63
C SER A 25 -38.81 2.75 19.59
N GLU A 26 -39.68 3.75 19.67
CA GLU A 26 -39.74 4.84 18.70
C GLU A 26 -38.54 5.79 18.87
N LEU A 27 -37.85 6.11 17.77
CA LEU A 27 -36.85 7.17 17.74
C LEU A 27 -37.44 8.39 17.01
N THR A 28 -38.05 9.28 17.79
CA THR A 28 -38.59 10.56 17.29
C THR A 28 -37.45 11.50 16.88
N ILE A 29 -37.32 11.75 15.59
CA ILE A 29 -36.40 12.77 15.05
C ILE A 29 -37.10 14.13 15.09
N GLY A 30 -36.62 15.01 15.96
CA GLY A 30 -37.01 16.44 15.97
C GLY A 30 -36.17 17.25 14.98
N PRO A 31 -36.74 18.29 14.32
CA PRO A 31 -36.00 19.22 13.46
C PRO A 31 -35.41 20.40 14.27
N GLY A 32 -34.31 20.96 13.77
CA GLY A 32 -33.60 22.09 14.38
C GLY A 32 -32.12 21.74 14.65
N ASP A 33 -31.14 22.61 14.43
CA ASP A 33 -31.23 23.97 13.87
C ASP A 33 -29.98 24.34 13.05
N THR A 34 -30.03 25.47 12.37
CA THR A 34 -28.98 25.97 11.46
C THR A 34 -27.99 26.92 12.15
N SER A 35 -26.80 27.03 11.55
CA SER A 35 -25.77 28.08 11.66
C SER A 35 -24.48 27.67 12.37
N ASP A 36 -23.36 27.72 11.63
CA ASP A 36 -22.21 28.53 12.04
C ASP A 36 -21.36 28.92 10.81
N ASP A 37 -20.96 30.19 10.71
CA ASP A 37 -20.24 30.78 9.56
C ASP A 37 -18.94 31.46 10.06
N PRO A 38 -17.75 30.96 9.70
CA PRO A 38 -16.49 31.63 10.00
C PRO A 38 -16.13 32.61 8.87
N GLN A 39 -16.50 33.87 9.07
CA GLN A 39 -16.34 34.95 8.09
C GLN A 39 -14.91 35.13 7.55
N THR A 40 -14.83 35.49 6.26
CA THR A 40 -13.61 36.03 5.63
C THR A 40 -13.13 37.31 6.32
N GLN A 41 -11.94 37.28 6.91
CA GLN A 41 -11.12 38.49 7.11
C GLN A 41 -9.68 38.21 6.69
N GLY A 42 -9.06 39.17 5.99
CA GLY A 42 -7.67 39.09 5.55
C GLY A 42 -6.80 40.15 6.19
N SER A 43 -5.49 39.96 6.12
CA SER A 43 -4.49 41.00 6.35
C SER A 43 -3.28 40.71 5.48
N ALA A 44 -2.83 41.72 4.74
CA ALA A 44 -1.65 41.61 3.90
C ALA A 44 -0.40 41.97 4.70
N VAL A 45 0.71 41.30 4.40
CA VAL A 45 2.07 41.76 4.73
C VAL A 45 2.91 41.62 3.47
N SER A 46 3.60 42.70 3.09
CA SER A 46 4.41 42.77 1.87
C SER A 46 5.89 42.72 2.21
N GLU A 47 6.63 41.79 1.60
CA GLU A 47 8.09 41.76 1.39
C GLU A 47 8.43 40.43 0.68
N GLY A 48 9.39 40.31 -0.24
CA GLY A 48 10.20 41.32 -0.91
C GLY A 48 11.31 40.65 -1.76
N GLY A 49 11.74 41.30 -2.85
CA GLY A 49 12.95 40.89 -3.61
C GLY A 49 12.77 39.83 -4.71
N ALA A 50 13.08 40.21 -5.95
CA ALA A 50 13.28 39.29 -7.07
C ALA A 50 14.78 39.21 -7.43
N PRO A 51 15.34 38.03 -7.74
CA PRO A 51 16.72 37.91 -8.23
C PRO A 51 16.80 38.18 -9.74
N ASN A 52 17.72 39.07 -10.15
CA ASN A 52 17.99 39.38 -11.56
C ASN A 52 18.97 38.40 -12.23
N LYS A 53 18.94 38.40 -13.57
CA LYS A 53 19.81 37.72 -14.55
C LYS A 53 20.00 38.70 -15.73
N PRO A 54 21.05 38.67 -16.59
CA PRO A 54 22.26 37.82 -16.68
C PRO A 54 23.53 38.58 -16.15
N THR A 55 24.81 38.53 -16.60
CA THR A 55 25.54 38.12 -17.84
C THR A 55 27.02 37.73 -17.63
N THR A 56 27.49 36.77 -18.42
CA THR A 56 28.82 36.58 -19.06
C THR A 56 30.13 37.04 -18.40
N GLY A 57 31.14 36.16 -18.44
CA GLY A 57 32.57 36.51 -18.39
C GLY A 57 33.46 35.31 -18.76
N ASP A 58 34.28 35.47 -19.80
CA ASP A 58 35.39 34.59 -20.24
C ASP A 58 36.60 34.75 -19.26
N ASP A 59 37.74 34.02 -19.29
CA ASP A 59 38.42 33.19 -20.31
C ASP A 59 39.23 32.03 -19.60
N PRO A 60 40.48 31.56 -19.92
CA PRO A 60 40.71 30.11 -20.07
C PRO A 60 41.92 29.46 -19.33
N GLY A 61 42.07 28.14 -19.50
CA GLY A 61 43.36 27.43 -19.43
C GLY A 61 43.77 26.79 -18.09
N GLY A 62 44.64 25.77 -18.14
CA GLY A 62 45.23 25.11 -16.96
C GLY A 62 45.37 23.59 -17.09
N ASP A 63 46.48 23.12 -17.65
CA ASP A 63 46.77 21.72 -18.00
C ASP A 63 46.84 20.73 -16.82
N THR A 64 46.48 19.47 -17.08
CA THR A 64 46.84 18.31 -16.24
C THR A 64 48.33 17.97 -16.37
N PRO A 65 48.95 17.42 -15.32
CA PRO A 65 49.41 16.04 -15.48
C PRO A 65 49.15 15.12 -14.29
N SER A 66 49.29 13.82 -14.54
CA SER A 66 49.23 12.72 -13.55
C SER A 66 50.30 12.83 -12.46
N ASN A 67 50.10 12.10 -11.36
CA ASN A 67 51.21 11.58 -10.57
C ASN A 67 50.93 10.15 -10.11
N ASP A 68 51.74 9.19 -10.55
CA ASP A 68 51.72 7.81 -10.07
C ASP A 68 52.34 7.71 -8.68
N GLY A 69 51.84 6.79 -7.85
CA GLY A 69 52.21 6.72 -6.42
C GLY A 69 51.87 5.38 -5.76
N GLY A 70 52.28 4.27 -6.37
CA GLY A 70 52.10 2.94 -5.78
C GLY A 70 52.93 2.74 -4.50
N GLY A 71 52.35 2.06 -3.50
CA GLY A 71 53.00 1.84 -2.20
C GLY A 71 52.33 0.72 -1.40
N SER A 72 52.57 -0.54 -1.79
CA SER A 72 52.08 -1.69 -1.03
C SER A 72 52.85 -1.88 0.28
N THR A 73 52.14 -1.87 1.41
CA THR A 73 52.62 -2.50 2.66
C THR A 73 51.59 -3.52 3.09
N ASN A 74 51.95 -4.81 3.05
CA ASN A 74 51.12 -5.86 3.63
C ASN A 74 51.02 -5.64 5.14
N THR A 75 49.81 -5.66 5.67
CA THR A 75 49.56 -5.81 7.11
C THR A 75 48.68 -7.03 7.30
N ASP A 76 49.27 -8.15 7.68
CA ASP A 76 48.52 -9.31 8.18
C ASP A 76 47.76 -8.88 9.44
N ALA A 77 46.43 -8.85 9.32
CA ALA A 77 45.51 -8.65 10.42
C ALA A 77 44.53 -9.82 10.44
N SER A 78 44.51 -10.55 11.55
CA SER A 78 43.77 -11.81 11.73
C SER A 78 42.28 -11.67 11.44
N ALA A 79 41.66 -12.79 11.03
CA ALA A 79 40.21 -12.88 10.97
C ALA A 79 39.60 -12.81 12.37
N GLU A 80 38.71 -11.84 12.60
CA GLU A 80 37.82 -11.79 13.76
C GLU A 80 36.50 -12.48 13.39
N ASP A 81 36.26 -13.65 13.96
CA ASP A 81 35.07 -14.48 13.74
C ASP A 81 33.85 -13.94 14.51
N GLY A 82 33.22 -12.90 13.95
CA GLY A 82 32.06 -12.20 14.54
C GLY A 82 30.74 -12.98 14.41
N GLY A 83 30.61 -14.09 15.14
CA GLY A 83 29.44 -14.96 15.11
C GLY A 83 28.26 -14.50 15.98
N ASP A 84 27.33 -13.72 15.43
CA ASP A 84 26.03 -13.46 16.06
C ASP A 84 25.02 -14.59 15.79
N THR A 85 25.09 -15.65 16.59
CA THR A 85 23.99 -16.61 16.73
C THR A 85 22.87 -16.05 17.60
N ASP A 86 21.83 -15.47 17.00
CA ASP A 86 20.58 -15.19 17.70
C ASP A 86 19.50 -16.26 17.39
N ALA A 87 18.76 -16.65 18.43
CA ALA A 87 17.98 -17.88 18.48
C ALA A 87 16.55 -17.68 17.95
N SER A 88 16.42 -17.54 16.62
CA SER A 88 15.11 -17.57 15.97
C SER A 88 14.48 -18.97 16.06
N THR A 89 13.61 -19.16 17.05
CA THR A 89 12.67 -20.29 17.11
C THR A 89 11.84 -20.33 15.83
N THR A 90 11.80 -21.49 15.17
CA THR A 90 11.22 -21.65 13.84
C THR A 90 9.69 -21.63 13.85
N ASP A 91 9.09 -20.44 13.95
CA ASP A 91 7.67 -20.29 13.61
C ASP A 91 7.46 -20.57 12.11
N SER A 92 6.53 -21.47 11.82
CA SER A 92 6.48 -22.20 10.55
C SER A 92 5.41 -21.66 9.60
N SER A 93 5.50 -20.37 9.27
CA SER A 93 4.55 -19.69 8.35
C SER A 93 5.22 -18.68 7.41
N ALA A 94 6.20 -19.14 6.61
CA ALA A 94 6.71 -18.35 5.47
C ALA A 94 7.02 -19.26 4.26
N PRO A 95 6.50 -18.96 3.05
CA PRO A 95 7.15 -19.42 1.82
C PRO A 95 8.54 -18.77 1.70
N ASP A 96 9.36 -19.26 0.77
CA ASP A 96 10.62 -18.62 0.35
C ASP A 96 11.70 -18.44 1.43
N ALA A 97 11.67 -19.26 2.50
CA ALA A 97 12.73 -19.31 3.51
C ALA A 97 14.15 -19.45 2.90
N ALA A 98 14.28 -20.14 1.75
CA ALA A 98 15.53 -20.33 1.00
C ALA A 98 16.01 -19.08 0.23
N ALA A 99 15.11 -18.21 -0.25
CA ALA A 99 15.47 -16.96 -0.92
C ALA A 99 16.02 -15.91 0.07
N CYS A 100 15.63 -16.05 1.32
CA CYS A 100 15.91 -15.12 2.41
C CYS A 100 17.10 -15.61 3.28
N THR A 101 18.27 -15.81 2.65
CA THR A 101 19.49 -16.37 3.26
C THR A 101 20.67 -15.40 3.37
N LYS A 102 20.66 -14.29 2.61
CA LYS A 102 21.65 -13.19 2.66
C LYS A 102 21.03 -11.83 2.98
N LYS A 103 19.78 -11.84 3.45
CA LYS A 103 18.94 -10.67 3.68
C LYS A 103 18.25 -10.79 5.04
N LYS A 104 17.85 -9.65 5.60
CA LYS A 104 17.27 -9.50 6.93
C LYS A 104 15.80 -9.94 6.95
N LYS A 105 15.42 -10.65 8.01
CA LYS A 105 14.06 -11.10 8.35
C LYS A 105 13.24 -9.92 8.90
N LYS A 106 11.92 -10.10 9.02
CA LYS A 106 11.05 -9.15 9.72
C LYS A 106 11.57 -8.87 11.13
N GLY A 107 11.44 -7.63 11.60
CA GLY A 107 11.84 -7.20 12.94
C GLY A 107 13.33 -6.88 13.11
N GLN A 108 14.19 -7.21 12.12
CA GLN A 108 15.61 -6.87 12.16
C GLN A 108 15.88 -5.44 11.64
N SER A 109 16.88 -4.77 12.23
CA SER A 109 17.23 -3.38 11.90
C SER A 109 17.84 -3.22 10.50
N CYS A 110 17.36 -2.25 9.73
CA CYS A 110 17.72 -2.00 8.34
C CYS A 110 18.02 -0.53 8.06
N SER A 111 18.76 -0.27 6.98
CA SER A 111 19.05 1.08 6.49
C SER A 111 18.46 1.32 5.10
N LEU A 112 18.30 0.25 4.30
CA LEU A 112 17.73 0.28 2.96
C LEU A 112 16.67 -0.81 2.81
N ASP A 113 15.66 -0.57 1.97
CA ASP A 113 14.64 -1.57 1.62
C ASP A 113 15.27 -2.87 1.09
N ALA A 114 16.37 -2.74 0.35
CA ALA A 114 17.13 -3.85 -0.21
C ALA A 114 17.74 -4.79 0.86
N ASP A 115 17.98 -4.32 2.09
CA ASP A 115 18.45 -5.16 3.20
C ASP A 115 17.45 -6.30 3.51
N CYS A 116 16.17 -5.98 3.40
CA CYS A 116 15.06 -6.82 3.86
C CYS A 116 14.64 -7.83 2.80
N CYS A 117 14.22 -9.02 3.22
CA CYS A 117 13.68 -10.04 2.31
C CYS A 117 12.39 -9.60 1.62
N SER A 118 11.55 -8.85 2.33
CA SER A 118 10.32 -8.22 1.86
C SER A 118 10.51 -7.07 0.86
N ALA A 119 11.72 -6.53 0.72
CA ALA A 119 11.99 -5.23 0.12
C ALA A 119 11.28 -4.04 0.81
N ASN A 120 11.07 -4.14 2.13
CA ASN A 120 10.42 -3.09 2.94
C ASN A 120 11.19 -2.82 4.24
N CYS A 121 11.85 -1.66 4.32
CA CYS A 121 12.54 -1.16 5.51
C CYS A 121 11.78 0.03 6.11
N PHE A 122 10.72 -0.24 6.88
CA PHE A 122 9.91 0.80 7.51
C PHE A 122 10.50 1.24 8.86
N ALA A 123 10.60 2.55 9.13
CA ALA A 123 11.15 3.09 10.39
C ALA A 123 12.52 2.51 10.86
N ASN A 124 13.37 2.07 9.91
CA ASN A 124 14.65 1.37 10.13
C ASN A 124 14.53 -0.08 10.67
N VAL A 125 13.36 -0.71 10.51
CA VAL A 125 13.08 -2.11 10.81
C VAL A 125 12.52 -2.80 9.56
N CYS A 126 12.92 -4.04 9.29
CA CYS A 126 12.32 -4.81 8.20
C CYS A 126 10.87 -5.18 8.54
N GLU A 127 9.94 -4.76 7.71
CA GLU A 127 8.53 -5.13 7.79
C GLU A 127 8.17 -6.19 6.75
N ASP A 128 6.96 -6.77 6.84
CA ASP A 128 6.40 -7.56 5.74
C ASP A 128 5.99 -6.65 4.57
N ASN A 129 5.65 -7.24 3.42
CA ASN A 129 5.12 -6.53 2.25
C ASN A 129 3.67 -6.92 1.90
N VAL A 130 2.98 -7.60 2.82
CA VAL A 130 1.59 -8.05 2.65
C VAL A 130 0.59 -6.95 3.04
N VAL A 131 -0.69 -7.11 2.68
CA VAL A 131 -1.77 -6.18 3.06
C VAL A 131 -1.80 -5.98 4.58
N GLY A 132 -1.88 -4.73 5.02
CA GLY A 132 -1.79 -4.30 6.43
C GLY A 132 -0.38 -4.00 6.94
N SER A 133 0.68 -4.30 6.17
CA SER A 133 2.07 -3.95 6.55
C SER A 133 2.35 -2.46 6.36
N SER A 134 3.15 -1.85 7.23
CA SER A 134 3.56 -0.44 7.10
C SER A 134 4.50 -0.24 5.90
N CYS A 135 4.33 0.82 5.11
CA CYS A 135 5.08 1.06 3.86
C CYS A 135 5.42 2.54 3.65
N LYS A 136 6.50 2.82 2.92
CA LYS A 136 6.88 4.19 2.50
C LYS A 136 6.48 4.50 1.06
N SER A 137 6.42 3.47 0.21
CA SER A 137 6.18 3.56 -1.22
C SER A 137 5.43 2.32 -1.72
N ASP A 138 4.82 2.43 -2.90
CA ASP A 138 4.11 1.33 -3.55
C ASP A 138 5.00 0.10 -3.80
N ALA A 139 6.31 0.31 -4.02
CA ALA A 139 7.29 -0.75 -4.22
C ALA A 139 7.60 -1.58 -2.96
N ASN A 140 7.21 -1.11 -1.77
CA ASN A 140 7.35 -1.85 -0.52
C ASN A 140 6.21 -2.86 -0.29
N CYS A 141 5.20 -2.89 -1.17
CA CYS A 141 4.02 -3.73 -1.04
C CYS A 141 3.97 -4.76 -2.18
N ALA A 142 3.72 -6.02 -1.87
CA ALA A 142 3.53 -7.09 -2.86
C ALA A 142 2.30 -6.83 -3.76
N THR A 143 1.36 -6.00 -3.31
CA THR A 143 0.22 -5.53 -4.10
C THR A 143 0.53 -4.35 -5.02
N GLY A 144 1.64 -3.64 -4.83
CA GLY A 144 1.91 -2.37 -5.52
C GLY A 144 0.99 -1.22 -5.10
N ASN A 145 0.35 -1.29 -3.92
CA ASN A 145 -0.52 -0.24 -3.39
C ASN A 145 -0.15 0.09 -1.94
N CYS A 146 0.54 1.21 -1.73
CA CYS A 146 0.83 1.80 -0.43
C CYS A 146 -0.06 3.03 -0.22
N PHE A 147 -1.08 2.91 0.63
CA PHE A 147 -2.05 3.95 0.92
C PHE A 147 -1.95 4.36 2.39
N ALA A 148 -1.87 5.66 2.68
CA ALA A 148 -1.75 6.19 4.05
C ALA A 148 -0.63 5.55 4.91
N ASN A 149 0.46 5.09 4.27
CA ASN A 149 1.58 4.33 4.84
C ASN A 149 1.27 2.86 5.21
N PHE A 150 0.21 2.27 4.69
CA PHE A 150 -0.08 0.83 4.81
C PHE A 150 -0.28 0.18 3.43
N CYS A 151 0.18 -1.07 3.30
CA CYS A 151 -0.05 -1.87 2.12
C CYS A 151 -1.53 -2.24 2.02
N GLU A 152 -2.16 -1.86 0.91
CA GLU A 152 -3.57 -2.07 0.64
C GLU A 152 -3.79 -3.17 -0.39
N GLY A 153 -5.02 -3.68 -0.45
CA GLY A 153 -5.45 -4.55 -1.54
C GLY A 153 -5.61 -3.79 -2.87
N ARG A 154 -6.00 -4.51 -3.91
CA ARG A 154 -6.45 -3.94 -5.21
C ARG A 154 -7.85 -4.43 -5.63
N GLY A 155 -8.48 -5.24 -4.77
CA GLY A 155 -9.84 -5.74 -4.95
C GLY A 155 -10.91 -4.72 -4.55
N ILE A 156 -12.18 -5.08 -4.74
CA ILE A 156 -13.32 -4.19 -4.46
C ILE A 156 -13.36 -3.82 -2.97
N GLY A 157 -13.49 -2.54 -2.67
CA GLY A 157 -13.45 -1.97 -1.33
C GLY A 157 -12.06 -1.61 -0.79
N SER A 158 -10.97 -1.99 -1.45
CA SER A 158 -9.61 -1.54 -1.07
C SER A 158 -9.41 -0.04 -1.36
N SER A 159 -8.62 0.63 -0.53
CA SER A 159 -8.30 2.06 -0.68
C SER A 159 -7.38 2.29 -1.88
N CYS A 160 -7.64 3.33 -2.68
CA CYS A 160 -6.95 3.57 -3.95
C CYS A 160 -6.66 5.06 -4.22
N LYS A 161 -5.52 5.35 -4.85
CA LYS A 161 -5.11 6.71 -5.26
C LYS A 161 -5.53 7.05 -6.70
N SER A 162 -5.80 6.04 -7.54
CA SER A 162 -6.25 6.15 -8.92
C SER A 162 -6.70 4.78 -9.44
N ASN A 163 -7.30 4.73 -10.64
CA ASN A 163 -7.78 3.50 -11.28
C ASN A 163 -6.73 2.37 -11.32
N ALA A 164 -5.44 2.68 -11.50
CA ALA A 164 -4.38 1.68 -11.61
C ALA A 164 -4.17 0.85 -10.32
N TYR A 165 -4.58 1.39 -9.17
CA TYR A 165 -4.55 0.69 -7.88
C TYR A 165 -5.72 -0.28 -7.69
N CYS A 166 -6.59 -0.46 -8.69
CA CYS A 166 -7.72 -1.37 -8.64
C CYS A 166 -7.65 -2.41 -9.76
N ASP A 167 -7.92 -3.68 -9.44
CA ASP A 167 -8.00 -4.76 -10.43
C ASP A 167 -9.14 -4.55 -11.44
N SER A 168 -10.21 -3.87 -11.02
CA SER A 168 -11.32 -3.42 -11.86
C SER A 168 -11.01 -2.25 -12.79
N ASN A 169 -9.86 -1.58 -12.61
CA ASN A 169 -9.54 -0.27 -13.18
C ASN A 169 -10.56 0.85 -12.84
N ASN A 170 -11.27 0.72 -11.72
CA ASN A 170 -12.23 1.71 -11.25
C ASN A 170 -11.99 2.13 -9.80
N CYS A 171 -11.36 3.29 -9.61
CA CYS A 171 -11.18 3.92 -8.31
C CYS A 171 -12.14 5.11 -8.19
N PHE A 172 -13.16 4.97 -7.33
CA PHE A 172 -14.20 5.99 -7.13
C PHE A 172 -14.28 6.36 -5.65
N ALA A 173 -14.28 7.65 -5.34
CA ALA A 173 -14.23 8.17 -3.97
C ALA A 173 -13.08 7.58 -3.10
N ASN A 174 -11.94 7.28 -3.72
CA ASN A 174 -10.75 6.61 -3.14
C ASN A 174 -10.95 5.13 -2.74
N PHE A 175 -12.01 4.47 -3.22
CA PHE A 175 -12.20 3.02 -3.05
C PHE A 175 -12.39 2.31 -4.39
N CYS A 176 -11.83 1.11 -4.51
CA CYS A 176 -12.00 0.29 -5.70
C CYS A 176 -13.44 -0.20 -5.84
N GLN A 177 -14.08 0.09 -6.97
CA GLN A 177 -15.45 -0.31 -7.30
C GLN A 177 -15.47 -1.37 -8.40
N GLY A 178 -16.61 -2.06 -8.57
CA GLY A 178 -16.84 -2.91 -9.74
C GLY A 178 -16.83 -2.11 -11.04
N ASN A 179 -16.84 -2.82 -12.17
CA ASN A 179 -16.99 -2.23 -13.52
C ASN A 179 -18.26 -2.74 -14.25
N ASP A 180 -19.03 -3.62 -13.60
CA ASP A 180 -20.32 -4.11 -14.06
C ASP A 180 -21.45 -3.07 -13.90
N LYS A 181 -22.58 -3.31 -14.58
CA LYS A 181 -23.80 -2.49 -14.52
C LYS A 181 -24.20 -2.15 -13.07
N GLY A 182 -24.43 -0.87 -12.80
CA GLY A 182 -24.79 -0.36 -11.48
C GLY A 182 -23.61 -0.03 -10.57
N SER A 183 -22.37 -0.35 -10.96
CA SER A 183 -21.17 0.11 -10.24
C SER A 183 -20.99 1.62 -10.39
N SER A 184 -20.55 2.30 -9.32
CA SER A 184 -20.23 3.73 -9.36
C SER A 184 -19.02 4.00 -10.26
N CYS A 185 -19.07 5.03 -11.10
CA CYS A 185 -18.04 5.36 -12.09
C CYS A 185 -17.85 6.88 -12.24
N THR A 186 -16.65 7.28 -12.68
CA THR A 186 -16.34 8.69 -13.02
C THR A 186 -16.22 8.89 -14.54
N THR A 187 -15.88 7.84 -15.28
CA THR A 187 -15.61 7.86 -16.72
C THR A 187 -16.13 6.60 -17.39
N ASN A 188 -16.39 6.65 -18.70
CA ASN A 188 -16.78 5.48 -19.50
C ASN A 188 -15.81 4.30 -19.35
N ALA A 189 -14.50 4.57 -19.32
CA ALA A 189 -13.45 3.55 -19.19
C ALA A 189 -13.41 2.83 -17.82
N ASN A 190 -14.17 3.29 -16.83
CA ASN A 190 -14.38 2.57 -15.57
C ASN A 190 -15.38 1.40 -15.70
N CYS A 191 -16.10 1.30 -16.82
CA CYS A 191 -17.20 0.35 -17.01
C CYS A 191 -16.88 -0.68 -18.09
N THR A 192 -17.24 -1.94 -17.86
CA THR A 192 -17.10 -3.04 -18.83
C THR A 192 -17.94 -2.79 -20.10
N SER A 193 -19.04 -2.04 -19.99
CA SER A 193 -19.86 -1.56 -21.10
C SER A 193 -19.36 -0.27 -21.77
N ASN A 194 -18.19 0.25 -21.34
CA ASN A 194 -17.63 1.55 -21.75
C ASN A 194 -18.64 2.72 -21.69
N THR A 195 -19.60 2.66 -20.76
CA THR A 195 -20.74 3.58 -20.68
C THR A 195 -21.04 3.93 -19.23
N CYS A 196 -20.66 5.14 -18.81
CA CYS A 196 -20.91 5.70 -17.48
C CYS A 196 -21.94 6.83 -17.59
N VAL A 197 -23.11 6.69 -16.95
CA VAL A 197 -24.20 7.67 -17.00
C VAL A 197 -24.73 7.91 -15.58
N GLY A 198 -24.83 9.19 -15.17
CA GLY A 198 -25.26 9.55 -13.82
C GLY A 198 -24.32 9.05 -12.71
N ASN A 199 -23.04 8.85 -13.02
CA ASN A 199 -22.03 8.17 -12.21
C ASN A 199 -22.28 6.65 -12.00
N PHE A 200 -23.08 5.99 -12.84
CA PHE A 200 -23.27 4.53 -12.79
C PHE A 200 -23.03 3.86 -14.15
N CYS A 201 -22.36 2.70 -14.12
CA CYS A 201 -22.14 1.86 -15.29
C CYS A 201 -23.47 1.29 -15.82
N GLN A 202 -23.63 1.27 -17.14
CA GLN A 202 -24.86 0.84 -17.83
C GLN A 202 -24.80 -0.59 -18.36
#